data_AF-A0A455AVY5-F1
#
_entry.id   AF-A0A455AVY5-F1
#
_cell.length_a   1.000
_cell.length_b   1.000
_cell.length_c   1.000
_cell.angle_alpha   90.00
_cell.angle_beta   90.00
_cell.angle_gamma   90.00
#
_symmetry.space_group_name_H-M   'P 1'
#
loop_
_entity.id
_entity.type
_entity.pdbx_description
1 polymer ?
#
loop_
_entity_poly.entity_id
_entity_poly.type
_entity_poly.pdbx_seq_one_letter_code
_entity_poly.pdbx_strand_id
1 'polypeptide(L)'
;VGTDRWYPWPQVNLPLLTLSQPLLLGIACNETSAGRASAEFYVQCSLTSEQVRKHYTSGGPEAHESTGIIFVETQSVRRLQETEMWADLCPSAKGAIFLYNEVQESST
;
A
#
# COMPACT_ATOMS: atom_id res chain seq x y z
N VAL A 1 20.56 24.84 2.54
CA VAL A 1 19.12 24.90 2.19
C VAL A 1 18.91 24.06 0.94
N GLY A 2 18.97 22.74 1.09
CA GLY A 2 18.66 21.80 0.03
C GLY A 2 17.29 21.22 0.35
N THR A 3 16.27 21.58 -0.42
CA THR A 3 15.03 20.84 -0.34
C THR A 3 15.27 19.53 -1.07
N ASP A 4 15.71 18.51 -0.35
CA ASP A 4 15.55 17.10 -0.72
C ASP A 4 14.05 16.81 -0.74
N ARG A 5 13.37 17.41 -1.71
CA ARG A 5 11.99 17.14 -2.04
C ARG A 5 12.05 15.80 -2.76
N TRP A 6 11.99 14.72 -1.99
CA TRP A 6 11.51 13.45 -2.49
C TRP A 6 10.17 13.77 -3.17
N TYR A 7 10.17 13.88 -4.50
CA TYR A 7 8.93 13.82 -5.25
C TYR A 7 8.59 12.33 -5.25
N PRO A 8 7.63 11.86 -4.42
CA PRO A 8 7.09 10.53 -4.66
C PRO A 8 6.54 10.58 -6.07
N TRP A 9 7.17 9.90 -7.02
CA TRP A 9 6.52 9.54 -8.27
C TRP A 9 5.20 8.90 -7.87
N PRO A 10 4.04 9.56 -8.04
CA PRO A 10 2.88 9.11 -7.32
C PRO A 10 2.27 8.03 -8.20
N GLN A 11 2.66 6.78 -7.98
CA GLN A 11 2.07 5.60 -8.62
C GLN A 11 0.54 5.61 -8.51
N VAL A 12 -0.01 6.32 -7.50
CA VAL A 12 -1.45 6.49 -7.25
C VAL A 12 -1.98 7.90 -7.59
N ASN A 13 -1.11 8.84 -7.98
CA ASN A 13 -1.44 10.23 -8.35
C ASN A 13 -2.26 11.00 -7.29
N LEU A 14 -1.94 10.81 -6.01
CA LEU A 14 -2.64 11.47 -4.89
C LEU A 14 -1.93 12.76 -4.43
N PRO A 15 -2.69 13.81 -4.05
CA PRO A 15 -2.10 15.00 -3.44
C PRO A 15 -1.47 14.65 -2.09
N LEU A 16 -0.26 15.14 -1.82
CA LEU A 16 0.45 14.86 -0.56
C LEU A 16 -0.35 15.25 0.69
N LEU A 17 -1.14 16.32 0.61
CA LEU A 17 -1.96 16.83 1.71
C LEU A 17 -3.11 15.90 2.12
N THR A 18 -3.45 14.90 1.29
CA THR A 18 -4.49 13.91 1.63
C THR A 18 -3.93 12.70 2.37
N LEU A 19 -2.61 12.60 2.53
CA LEU A 19 -1.92 11.47 3.15
C LEU A 19 -1.50 11.83 4.59
N SER A 20 -1.76 10.94 5.54
CA SER A 20 -1.25 11.06 6.91
C SER A 20 0.27 10.87 6.96
N GLN A 21 0.88 11.23 8.09
CA GLN A 21 2.25 10.80 8.36
C GLN A 21 2.31 9.25 8.41
N PRO A 22 3.31 8.61 7.77
CA PRO A 22 3.43 7.16 7.78
C PRO A 22 3.70 6.61 9.18
N LEU A 23 3.05 5.50 9.52
CA LEU A 23 3.32 4.72 10.74
C LEU A 23 4.04 3.42 10.34
N LEU A 24 5.22 3.19 10.90
CA LEU A 24 5.96 1.94 10.66
C LEU A 24 5.22 0.78 11.36
N LEU A 25 4.78 -0.21 10.58
CA LEU A 25 4.15 -1.42 11.10
C LEU A 25 5.20 -2.46 11.49
N GLY A 26 6.25 -2.59 10.68
CA GLY A 26 7.31 -3.58 10.91
C GLY A 26 8.20 -3.79 9.70
N ILE A 27 8.98 -4.87 9.73
CA ILE A 27 9.89 -5.26 8.67
C ILE A 27 9.54 -6.69 8.25
N ALA A 28 9.30 -6.91 6.97
CA ALA A 28 9.06 -8.23 6.39
C ALA A 28 10.22 -8.65 5.48
N CYS A 29 10.66 -9.89 5.59
CA CYS A 29 11.74 -10.44 4.77
C CYS A 29 11.16 -11.31 3.65
N ASN A 30 11.56 -11.04 2.41
CA ASN A 30 11.22 -11.88 1.28
C ASN A 30 12.26 -12.99 1.09
N GLU A 31 11.96 -14.19 1.55
CA GLU A 31 12.84 -15.35 1.42
C GLU A 31 13.04 -15.80 -0.04
N THR A 32 12.07 -15.54 -0.93
CA THR A 32 12.21 -15.82 -2.38
C THR A 32 13.21 -14.89 -3.08
N SER A 33 13.58 -13.78 -2.44
CA SER A 33 14.55 -12.79 -2.93
C SER A 33 15.76 -12.70 -2.00
N ALA A 34 16.35 -13.87 -1.65
CA ALA A 34 17.55 -13.98 -0.83
C ALA A 34 17.45 -13.26 0.54
N GLY A 35 16.25 -13.20 1.13
CA GLY A 35 16.03 -12.58 2.45
C GLY A 35 16.00 -11.06 2.43
N ARG A 36 15.80 -10.43 1.26
CA ARG A 36 15.67 -8.97 1.19
C ARG A 36 14.53 -8.47 2.08
N ALA A 37 14.85 -7.54 2.97
CA ALA A 37 13.91 -6.93 3.88
C ALA A 37 13.20 -5.72 3.25
N SER A 38 11.92 -5.57 3.56
CA SER A 38 11.08 -4.41 3.25
C SER A 38 10.50 -3.85 4.55
N ALA A 39 10.54 -2.52 4.70
CA ALA A 39 9.86 -1.83 5.79
C ALA A 39 8.44 -1.49 5.35
N GLU A 40 7.45 -1.93 6.11
CA GLU A 40 6.03 -1.79 5.78
C GLU A 40 5.39 -0.69 6.63
N PHE A 41 4.62 0.19 5.98
CA PHE A 41 4.02 1.36 6.61
C PHE A 41 2.51 1.41 6.40
N TYR A 42 1.81 1.93 7.40
CA TYR A 42 0.42 2.33 7.28
C TYR A 42 0.32 3.83 7.02
N VAL A 43 -0.46 4.20 6.00
CA VAL A 43 -0.77 5.58 5.63
C VAL A 43 -2.27 5.69 5.44
N GLN A 44 -2.90 6.60 6.19
CA GLN A 44 -4.32 6.89 6.04
C GLN A 44 -4.51 7.98 4.97
N CYS A 45 -5.48 7.77 4.08
CA CYS A 45 -5.89 8.76 3.09
C CYS A 45 -7.26 9.35 3.48
N SER A 46 -7.43 10.67 3.30
CA SER A 46 -8.70 11.35 3.55
C SER A 46 -9.73 11.20 2.40
N LEU A 47 -9.31 10.63 1.26
CA LEU A 47 -10.16 10.45 0.08
C LEU A 47 -10.86 9.10 0.09
N THR A 48 -12.04 9.03 -0.53
CA THR A 48 -12.75 7.76 -0.76
C THR A 48 -12.08 6.92 -1.85
N SER A 49 -12.39 5.64 -1.91
CA SER A 49 -11.89 4.74 -2.97
C SER A 49 -12.26 5.23 -4.39
N GLU A 50 -13.45 5.81 -4.56
CA GLU A 50 -13.88 6.42 -5.83
C GLU A 50 -13.02 7.63 -6.20
N GLN A 51 -12.72 8.50 -5.24
CA GLN A 51 -11.85 9.65 -5.45
C GLN A 51 -10.42 9.21 -5.77
N VAL A 52 -9.87 8.23 -5.05
CA VAL A 52 -8.54 7.66 -5.32
C VAL A 52 -8.48 7.07 -6.73
N ARG A 53 -9.52 6.33 -7.15
CA ARG A 53 -9.61 5.78 -8.52
C ARG A 53 -9.63 6.87 -9.59
N LYS A 54 -10.35 7.97 -9.34
CA LYS A 54 -10.38 9.13 -10.25
C LYS A 54 -9.00 9.77 -10.37
N HIS A 55 -8.28 9.93 -9.27
CA HIS A 55 -6.92 10.45 -9.25
C HIS A 55 -5.96 9.53 -10.04
N TYR A 56 -5.97 8.22 -9.76
CA TYR A 56 -5.15 7.22 -10.47
C TYR A 56 -5.37 7.29 -11.98
N THR A 57 -6.62 7.22 -12.42
CA THR A 57 -6.98 7.20 -13.86
C THR A 57 -6.72 8.53 -14.58
N SER A 58 -6.76 9.66 -13.86
CA SER A 58 -6.49 10.98 -14.45
C SER A 58 -5.04 11.21 -14.87
N GLY A 59 -4.09 10.41 -14.36
CA GLY A 59 -2.67 10.51 -14.75
C GLY A 59 -2.39 10.03 -16.18
N GLY A 60 -3.26 9.16 -16.71
CA GLY A 60 -3.04 8.50 -18.01
C GLY A 60 -2.09 7.30 -17.92
N PRO A 61 -1.96 6.52 -19.02
CA PRO A 61 -1.27 5.22 -19.01
C PRO A 61 0.22 5.29 -18.63
N GLU A 62 0.89 6.41 -18.97
CA GLU A 62 2.32 6.61 -18.71
C GLU A 62 2.62 7.12 -17.29
N ALA A 63 1.60 7.45 -16.51
CA ALA A 63 1.78 8.01 -15.17
C ALA A 63 2.02 6.97 -14.07
N HIS A 64 1.76 5.68 -14.36
CA HIS A 64 1.87 4.60 -13.39
C HIS A 64 2.42 3.32 -14.05
N GLU A 65 3.36 2.65 -13.37
CA GLU A 65 3.91 1.36 -13.84
C GLU A 65 2.86 0.23 -13.78
N SER A 66 1.91 0.33 -12.85
CA SER A 66 0.83 -0.65 -12.71
C SER A 66 -0.22 -0.51 -13.82
N THR A 67 -0.88 -1.61 -14.18
CA THR A 67 -1.93 -1.62 -15.21
C THR A 67 -3.33 -1.32 -14.67
N GLY A 68 -3.50 -1.27 -13.35
CA GLY A 68 -4.80 -1.00 -12.73
C GLY A 68 -4.72 -0.86 -11.21
N ILE A 69 -5.86 -0.48 -10.62
CA ILE A 69 -6.05 -0.32 -9.18
C ILE A 69 -7.35 -0.99 -8.73
N ILE A 70 -7.29 -1.74 -7.65
CA ILE A 70 -8.45 -2.39 -7.00
C ILE A 70 -8.50 -2.00 -5.52
N PHE A 71 -9.67 -2.17 -4.89
CA PHE A 71 -9.90 -1.83 -3.49
C PHE A 71 -10.57 -3.01 -2.81
N VAL A 72 -10.08 -3.36 -1.62
CA VAL A 72 -10.61 -4.43 -0.77
C VAL A 72 -11.01 -3.79 0.55
N GLU A 73 -12.20 -4.12 1.05
CA GLU A 73 -12.65 -3.63 2.36
C GLU A 73 -11.76 -4.17 3.48
N THR A 74 -11.47 -3.34 4.48
CA THR A 74 -10.60 -3.70 5.62
C THR A 74 -11.12 -4.93 6.38
N GLN A 75 -12.44 -5.13 6.44
CA GLN A 75 -13.06 -6.33 7.02
C GLN A 75 -12.70 -7.61 6.25
N SER A 76 -12.60 -7.51 4.92
CA SER A 76 -12.22 -8.61 4.04
C SER A 76 -10.71 -8.89 4.08
N VAL A 77 -9.88 -7.86 4.35
CA VAL A 77 -8.42 -8.00 4.46
C VAL A 77 -7.99 -9.00 5.55
N ARG A 78 -8.77 -9.11 6.65
CA ARG A 78 -8.49 -10.06 7.74
C ARG A 78 -8.43 -11.52 7.28
N ARG A 79 -9.30 -11.88 6.33
CA ARG A 79 -9.37 -13.24 5.76
C ARG A 79 -8.78 -13.31 4.36
N LEU A 80 -8.01 -12.32 3.93
CA LEU A 80 -7.47 -12.27 2.57
C LEU A 80 -6.60 -13.50 2.28
N GLN A 81 -5.91 -14.03 3.29
CA GLN A 81 -5.08 -15.24 3.20
C GLN A 81 -5.87 -16.50 2.82
N GLU A 82 -7.18 -16.52 3.08
CA GLU A 82 -8.06 -17.64 2.76
C GLU A 82 -8.67 -17.53 1.35
N THR A 83 -8.41 -16.43 0.64
CA THR A 83 -8.97 -16.15 -0.69
C THR A 83 -7.99 -16.48 -1.81
N GLU A 84 -8.51 -16.73 -3.03
CA GLU A 84 -7.68 -16.95 -4.22
C GLU A 84 -6.74 -15.77 -4.50
N MET A 85 -7.14 -14.54 -4.15
CA MET A 85 -6.33 -13.33 -4.30
C MET A 85 -4.98 -13.42 -3.56
N TRP A 86 -4.89 -14.21 -2.48
CA TRP A 86 -3.62 -14.39 -1.78
C TRP A 86 -2.56 -15.06 -2.65
N ALA A 87 -2.93 -15.99 -3.52
CA ALA A 87 -1.99 -16.65 -4.40
C ALA A 87 -1.31 -15.65 -5.35
N ASP A 88 -2.08 -14.66 -5.82
CA ASP A 88 -1.64 -13.64 -6.78
C ASP A 88 -0.83 -12.48 -6.15
N LEU A 89 -0.84 -12.35 -4.82
CA LEU A 89 -0.06 -11.31 -4.14
C LEU A 89 1.45 -11.65 -4.12
N CYS A 90 2.26 -10.65 -4.45
CA CYS A 90 3.71 -10.75 -4.32
C CYS A 90 4.15 -10.85 -2.84
N PRO A 91 5.33 -11.42 -2.55
CA PRO A 91 5.76 -11.65 -1.16
C PRO A 91 5.82 -10.38 -0.29
N SER A 92 6.22 -9.24 -0.84
CA SER A 92 6.24 -7.98 -0.08
C SER A 92 4.82 -7.50 0.25
N ALA A 93 3.88 -7.58 -0.69
CA ALA A 93 2.49 -7.23 -0.42
C ALA A 93 1.86 -8.16 0.63
N LYS A 94 2.20 -9.46 0.62
CA LYS A 94 1.80 -10.40 1.67
C LYS A 94 2.33 -9.97 3.04
N GLY A 95 3.59 -9.56 3.13
CA GLY A 95 4.20 -9.03 4.36
C GLY A 95 3.48 -7.79 4.89
N ALA A 96 3.13 -6.85 4.02
CA ALA A 96 2.36 -5.66 4.38
C ALA A 96 0.98 -5.99 4.96
N ILE A 97 0.23 -6.90 4.31
CA ILE A 97 -1.09 -7.32 4.78
C ILE A 97 -1.00 -8.08 6.11
N PHE A 98 0.01 -8.94 6.26
CA PHE A 98 0.26 -9.67 7.50
C PHE A 98 0.50 -8.71 8.68
N LEU A 99 1.43 -7.77 8.52
CA LEU A 99 1.73 -6.76 9.53
C LEU A 99 0.55 -5.83 9.82
N TYR A 100 -0.23 -5.48 8.78
CA TYR A 100 -1.44 -4.68 8.96
C TYR A 100 -2.44 -5.37 9.88
N ASN A 101 -2.72 -6.67 9.66
CA ASN A 101 -3.65 -7.42 10.50
C ASN A 101 -3.15 -7.53 11.94
N GLU A 102 -1.89 -7.92 12.17
CA GLU A 102 -1.32 -8.09 13.52
C GLU A 102 -1.32 -6.79 14.34
N VAL A 103 -0.89 -5.68 13.74
CA VAL A 103 -0.73 -4.40 14.45
C VAL A 103 -2.08 -3.69 14.65
N GLN A 104 -3.00 -3.79 13.69
CA GLN A 104 -4.33 -3.20 13.84
C GLN A 104 -5.22 -3.98 14.80
N GLU A 105 -5.15 -5.32 14.83
CA GLU A 105 -5.90 -6.12 15.81
C GLU A 105 -5.44 -5.80 17.24
N SER A 106 -4.14 -5.58 17.45
CA SER A 106 -3.58 -5.19 18.74
C SER A 106 -3.95 -3.79 19.21
N SER A 107 -4.55 -2.96 18.35
CA SER A 107 -4.91 -1.57 18.65
C SER A 107 -6.41 -1.36 18.91
N THR A 108 -7.21 -2.45 18.88
CA THR A 108 -8.66 -2.48 19.19
C THR A 108 -8.93 -3.24 20.48
#